data_AF-A0A4P1RNC7-F1
#
_entry.id   AF-A0A4P1RNC7-F1
#
_cell.length_a   1.000
_cell.length_b   1.000
_cell.length_c   1.000
_cell.angle_alpha   90.00
_cell.angle_beta   90.00
_cell.angle_gamma   90.00
#
_symmetry.space_group_name_H-M   'P 1'
#
loop_
_entity.id
_entity.type
_entity.pdbx_description
1 polymer ?
#
loop_
_entity_poly.entity_id
_entity_poly.type
_entity_poly.pdbx_seq_one_letter_code
_entity_poly.pdbx_strand_id
1 'polypeptide(L)'
;MAASGESLYEGVCRETKNQDCVPRLKDDPQITLQKNYLDLSRFILDFAEKKARDGKEYMLQITIEHPTIRINLCANHFYEATITSFISAKGELIEDPMTATYDAKVAGDGPEYCAKAFTAANIENPPINKLVALVSIIAFYAINHLD
;
A
#
# COMPACT_ATOMS: atom_id res chain seq x y z
N MET A 1 4.42 -19.53 12.44
CA MET A 1 3.74 -19.65 13.76
C MET A 1 3.99 -18.36 14.52
N ALA A 2 2.96 -17.52 14.68
CA ALA A 2 3.03 -16.35 15.56
C ALA A 2 3.33 -16.81 17.00
N ALA A 3 4.17 -16.07 17.71
CA ALA A 3 4.41 -16.35 19.13
C ALA A 3 3.08 -16.20 19.89
N SER A 4 2.81 -17.10 20.83
CA SER A 4 1.53 -17.13 21.56
C SER A 4 1.25 -15.78 22.24
N GLY A 5 0.28 -15.03 21.71
CA GLY A 5 -0.15 -13.72 22.23
C GLY A 5 -0.03 -12.55 21.24
N GLU A 6 0.64 -12.75 20.11
CA GLU A 6 0.80 -11.72 19.08
C GLU A 6 -0.43 -11.61 18.16
N SER A 7 -0.82 -10.37 17.85
CA SER A 7 -1.90 -10.12 16.89
C SER A 7 -1.45 -10.34 15.45
N LEU A 8 -2.40 -10.66 14.55
CA LEU A 8 -2.07 -11.01 13.17
C LEU A 8 -1.33 -9.88 12.42
N TYR A 9 -1.74 -8.62 12.64
CA TYR A 9 -1.10 -7.47 11.99
C TYR A 9 0.33 -7.22 12.48
N GLU A 10 0.64 -7.50 13.76
CA GLU A 10 2.01 -7.43 14.29
C GLU A 10 2.91 -8.50 13.65
N GLY A 11 2.37 -9.70 13.46
CA GLY A 11 3.02 -10.79 12.73
C GLY A 11 3.41 -10.38 11.32
N VAL A 12 2.44 -9.88 10.54
CA VAL A 12 2.65 -9.32 9.19
C VAL A 12 3.70 -8.20 9.23
N CYS A 13 3.59 -7.28 10.18
CA CYS A 13 4.51 -6.17 10.29
C CYS A 13 5.96 -6.59 10.52
N ARG A 14 6.20 -7.66 11.28
CA ARG A 14 7.57 -8.18 11.46
C ARG A 14 8.16 -8.72 10.15
N GLU A 15 7.35 -9.31 9.28
CA GLU A 15 7.80 -9.84 7.98
C GLU A 15 8.24 -8.72 7.03
N THR A 16 7.61 -7.54 7.14
CA THR A 16 8.06 -6.35 6.40
C THR A 16 9.47 -5.89 6.77
N LYS A 17 9.96 -6.27 7.96
CA LYS A 17 11.20 -5.76 8.58
C LYS A 17 11.24 -4.22 8.66
N ASN A 18 10.08 -3.57 8.65
CA ASN A 18 9.94 -2.12 8.69
C ASN A 18 9.31 -1.67 10.01
N GLN A 19 10.04 -0.86 10.76
CA GLN A 19 9.62 -0.34 12.07
C GLN A 19 8.39 0.57 11.98
N ASP A 20 8.15 1.18 10.82
CA ASP A 20 6.99 2.05 10.60
C ASP A 20 5.69 1.26 10.44
N CYS A 21 5.74 -0.05 10.19
CA CYS A 21 4.55 -0.84 9.87
C CYS A 21 3.49 -0.78 10.98
N VAL A 22 3.84 -1.14 12.22
CA VAL A 22 2.90 -1.15 13.35
C VAL A 22 2.32 0.26 13.59
N PRO A 23 3.12 1.34 13.64
CA PRO A 23 2.59 2.70 13.71
C PRO A 23 1.59 3.09 12.62
N ARG A 24 1.61 2.48 11.43
CA ARG A 24 0.63 2.79 10.36
C ARG A 24 -0.72 2.13 10.56
N LEU A 25 -0.76 0.99 11.27
CA LEU A 25 -1.96 0.15 11.36
C LEU A 25 -2.63 0.18 12.74
N LYS A 26 -1.85 0.44 13.79
CA LYS A 26 -2.29 0.26 15.19
C LYS A 26 -3.51 1.08 15.63
N ASP A 27 -3.80 2.16 14.93
CA ASP A 27 -4.91 3.06 15.27
C ASP A 27 -6.22 2.67 14.56
N ASP A 28 -6.19 1.68 13.66
CA ASP A 28 -7.36 1.18 12.96
C ASP A 28 -7.91 -0.11 13.63
N PRO A 29 -9.06 -0.05 14.32
CA PRO A 29 -9.66 -1.22 14.94
C PRO A 29 -10.10 -2.27 13.92
N GLN A 30 -10.39 -1.88 12.66
CA GLN A 30 -10.72 -2.84 11.61
C GLN A 30 -9.50 -3.66 11.18
N ILE A 31 -8.28 -3.23 11.51
CA ILE A 31 -7.07 -4.00 11.24
C ILE A 31 -6.61 -4.73 12.52
N THR A 32 -6.60 -4.04 13.66
CA THR A 32 -6.00 -4.58 14.89
C THR A 32 -6.83 -5.66 15.59
N LEU A 33 -8.14 -5.72 15.34
CA LEU A 33 -9.04 -6.69 15.99
C LEU A 33 -9.25 -7.98 15.18
N GLN A 34 -8.60 -8.13 14.03
CA GLN A 34 -8.85 -9.25 13.13
C GLN A 34 -8.29 -10.56 13.64
N LYS A 35 -9.09 -11.61 13.47
CA LYS A 35 -8.82 -12.96 13.99
C LYS A 35 -8.42 -13.97 12.93
N ASN A 36 -8.52 -13.60 11.66
CA ASN A 36 -8.08 -14.42 10.54
C ASN A 36 -7.43 -13.53 9.47
N TYR A 37 -6.59 -14.15 8.64
CA TYR A 37 -5.84 -13.43 7.62
C TYR A 37 -6.70 -12.95 6.45
N LEU A 38 -7.86 -13.57 6.19
CA LEU A 38 -8.73 -13.15 5.08
C LEU A 38 -9.32 -11.78 5.38
N ASP A 39 -9.94 -11.61 6.54
CA ASP A 39 -10.48 -10.33 6.98
C ASP A 39 -9.35 -9.30 7.15
N LEU A 40 -8.23 -9.68 7.76
CA LEU A 40 -7.07 -8.79 7.90
C LEU A 40 -6.57 -8.27 6.54
N SER A 41 -6.39 -9.17 5.57
CA SER A 41 -5.91 -8.81 4.22
C SER A 41 -6.90 -7.88 3.53
N ARG A 42 -8.20 -8.16 3.63
CA ARG A 42 -9.24 -7.30 3.08
C ARG A 42 -9.19 -5.89 3.67
N PHE A 43 -9.09 -5.76 4.99
CA PHE A 43 -9.05 -4.44 5.64
C PHE A 43 -7.74 -3.68 5.34
N ILE A 44 -6.61 -4.38 5.24
CA ILE A 44 -5.34 -3.77 4.81
C ILE A 44 -5.45 -3.28 3.36
N LEU A 45 -6.05 -4.05 2.45
CA LEU A 45 -6.29 -3.63 1.07
C LEU A 45 -7.23 -2.43 0.97
N ASP A 46 -8.31 -2.39 1.77
CA ASP A 46 -9.21 -1.23 1.86
C ASP A 46 -8.45 0.02 2.35
N PHE A 47 -7.60 -0.13 3.38
CA PHE A 47 -6.73 0.93 3.86
C PHE A 47 -5.73 1.39 2.79
N ALA A 48 -5.09 0.45 2.10
CA ALA A 48 -4.11 0.73 1.06
C ALA A 48 -4.72 1.45 -0.14
N GLU A 49 -5.88 1.01 -0.61
CA GLU A 49 -6.66 1.66 -1.67
C GLU A 49 -6.99 3.11 -1.27
N LYS A 50 -7.49 3.31 -0.05
CA LYS A 50 -7.77 4.65 0.47
C LYS A 50 -6.53 5.54 0.48
N LYS A 51 -5.38 5.05 0.94
CA LYS A 51 -4.12 5.80 0.93
C LYS A 51 -3.59 6.07 -0.47
N ALA A 52 -3.82 5.17 -1.42
CA ALA A 52 -3.51 5.41 -2.81
C ALA A 52 -4.40 6.54 -3.39
N ARG A 53 -5.69 6.58 -3.06
CA ARG A 53 -6.59 7.69 -3.45
C ARG A 53 -6.17 9.02 -2.84
N ASP A 54 -5.89 9.05 -1.52
CA ASP A 54 -5.34 10.23 -0.84
C ASP A 54 -4.05 10.71 -1.54
N GLY A 55 -3.17 9.78 -1.91
CA GLY A 55 -1.94 10.05 -2.65
C GLY A 55 -2.19 10.61 -4.04
N LYS A 56 -3.14 10.06 -4.81
CA LYS A 56 -3.53 10.59 -6.13
C LYS A 56 -3.96 12.05 -6.02
N GLU A 57 -4.84 12.37 -5.08
CA GLU A 57 -5.33 13.73 -4.85
C GLU A 57 -4.19 14.69 -4.48
N TYR A 58 -3.26 14.24 -3.61
CA TYR A 58 -2.06 15.00 -3.29
C TYR A 58 -1.21 15.26 -4.53
N MET A 59 -0.94 14.23 -5.35
CA MET A 59 -0.15 14.40 -6.57
C MET A 59 -0.81 15.37 -7.54
N LEU A 60 -2.15 15.34 -7.68
CA LEU A 60 -2.88 16.30 -8.52
C LEU A 60 -2.61 17.75 -8.09
N GLN A 61 -2.61 18.03 -6.78
CA GLN A 61 -2.27 19.37 -6.27
C GLN A 61 -0.83 19.76 -6.63
N ILE A 62 0.13 18.85 -6.45
CA ILE A 62 1.54 19.11 -6.79
C ILE A 62 1.72 19.37 -8.29
N THR A 63 0.93 18.77 -9.17
CA THR A 63 1.04 19.03 -10.62
C THR A 63 0.75 20.48 -11.00
N ILE A 64 0.02 21.23 -10.17
CA ILE A 64 -0.25 22.65 -10.37
C ILE A 64 1.00 23.48 -10.08
N GLU A 65 1.72 23.15 -9.01
CA GLU A 65 2.93 23.85 -8.57
C GLU A 65 4.16 23.47 -9.41
N HIS A 66 4.21 22.21 -9.84
CA HIS A 66 5.34 21.61 -10.55
C HIS A 66 4.87 20.83 -11.80
N PRO A 67 4.46 21.52 -12.88
CA PRO A 67 3.81 20.92 -14.05
C PRO A 67 4.80 20.22 -15.00
N THR A 68 5.68 19.37 -14.46
CA THR A 68 6.58 18.55 -15.27
C THR A 68 5.87 17.27 -15.73
N ILE A 69 6.28 16.72 -16.87
CA ILE A 69 5.74 15.45 -17.40
C ILE A 69 5.84 14.34 -16.34
N ARG A 70 6.96 14.25 -15.62
CA ARG A 70 7.18 13.18 -14.64
C ARG A 70 6.27 13.30 -13.41
N ILE A 71 6.04 14.51 -12.92
CA ILE A 71 5.11 14.75 -11.81
C ILE A 71 3.66 14.55 -12.27
N ASN A 72 3.33 14.91 -13.51
CA ASN A 72 2.01 14.67 -14.07
C ASN A 72 1.69 13.15 -14.17
N LEU A 73 2.67 12.34 -14.57
CA LEU A 73 2.52 10.88 -14.60
C LEU A 73 2.25 10.28 -13.21
N CYS A 74 2.65 10.94 -12.11
CA CYS A 74 2.34 10.45 -10.78
C CYS A 74 0.85 10.33 -10.51
N ALA A 75 0.12 11.43 -10.70
CA ALA A 75 -1.31 11.46 -10.43
C ALA A 75 -2.11 10.64 -11.46
N ASN A 76 -1.78 10.81 -12.74
CA ASN A 76 -2.63 10.39 -13.85
C ASN A 76 -2.24 9.05 -14.47
N HIS A 77 -1.20 8.40 -13.95
CA HIS A 77 -0.80 7.08 -14.44
C HIS A 77 -0.37 6.17 -13.29
N PHE A 78 0.65 6.56 -12.54
CA PHE A 78 1.24 5.69 -11.52
C PHE A 78 0.28 5.43 -10.35
N TYR A 79 -0.35 6.47 -9.79
CA TYR A 79 -1.34 6.29 -8.74
C TYR A 79 -2.64 5.65 -9.23
N GLU A 80 -3.03 5.86 -10.49
CA GLU A 80 -4.17 5.14 -11.07
C GLU A 80 -3.89 3.64 -11.16
N ALA A 81 -2.70 3.26 -11.64
CA ALA A 81 -2.26 1.87 -11.68
C ALA A 81 -2.21 1.26 -10.28
N THR A 82 -1.63 1.96 -9.29
CA THR A 82 -1.61 1.53 -7.88
C THR A 82 -3.01 1.27 -7.33
N ILE A 83 -3.96 2.17 -7.57
CA ILE A 83 -5.36 2.00 -7.11
C ILE A 83 -5.99 0.77 -7.79
N THR A 84 -5.83 0.64 -9.10
CA THR A 84 -6.37 -0.50 -9.85
C THR A 84 -5.77 -1.82 -9.37
N SER A 85 -4.47 -1.89 -9.09
CA SER A 85 -3.83 -3.08 -8.53
C SER A 85 -4.37 -3.45 -7.15
N PHE A 86 -4.63 -2.48 -6.25
CA PHE A 86 -5.28 -2.79 -4.96
C PHE A 86 -6.71 -3.30 -5.12
N ILE A 87 -7.48 -2.73 -6.06
CA ILE A 87 -8.84 -3.20 -6.37
C ILE A 87 -8.80 -4.62 -6.92
N SER A 88 -7.86 -4.90 -7.83
CA SER A 88 -7.64 -6.22 -8.43
C SER A 88 -7.28 -7.25 -7.35
N ALA A 89 -6.28 -6.95 -6.53
CA ALA A 89 -5.87 -7.81 -5.41
C ALA A 89 -7.02 -8.15 -4.47
N LYS A 90 -7.90 -7.18 -4.18
CA LYS A 90 -9.08 -7.39 -3.35
C LYS A 90 -10.14 -8.25 -4.03
N GLY A 91 -10.31 -8.11 -5.35
CA GLY A 91 -11.25 -8.91 -6.13
C GLY A 91 -10.85 -10.38 -6.23
N GLU A 92 -9.55 -10.63 -6.30
CA GLU A 92 -8.98 -11.98 -6.44
C GLU A 92 -8.72 -12.68 -5.11
N LEU A 93 -8.83 -11.97 -3.99
CA LEU A 93 -8.41 -12.41 -2.66
C LEU A 93 -8.89 -13.81 -2.22
N ILE A 94 -10.07 -14.24 -2.70
CA ILE A 94 -10.66 -15.55 -2.39
C ILE A 94 -10.42 -16.56 -3.50
N GLU A 95 -10.47 -16.13 -4.75
CA GLU A 95 -10.46 -17.02 -5.92
C GLU A 95 -9.04 -17.38 -6.35
N ASP A 96 -8.10 -16.45 -6.21
CA ASP A 96 -6.68 -16.59 -6.57
C ASP A 96 -5.78 -15.72 -5.65
N PRO A 97 -5.48 -16.19 -4.41
CA PRO A 97 -4.62 -15.46 -3.48
C PRO A 97 -3.20 -15.22 -4.01
N MET A 98 -2.70 -16.06 -4.92
CA MET A 98 -1.39 -15.86 -5.55
C MET A 98 -1.39 -14.62 -6.45
N THR A 99 -2.40 -14.46 -7.31
CA THR A 99 -2.52 -13.27 -8.15
C THR A 99 -2.83 -12.04 -7.30
N ALA A 100 -3.67 -12.17 -6.27
CA ALA A 100 -3.91 -11.10 -5.31
C ALA A 100 -2.63 -10.62 -4.60
N THR A 101 -1.76 -11.56 -4.21
CA THR A 101 -0.45 -11.27 -3.60
C THR A 101 0.45 -10.52 -4.57
N TYR A 102 0.51 -10.96 -5.84
CA TYR A 102 1.28 -10.28 -6.88
C TYR A 102 0.79 -8.84 -7.11
N ASP A 103 -0.52 -8.65 -7.26
CA ASP A 103 -1.12 -7.34 -7.49
C ASP A 103 -0.92 -6.39 -6.32
N ALA A 104 -1.05 -6.88 -5.08
CA ALA A 104 -0.78 -6.10 -3.89
C ALA A 104 0.67 -5.60 -3.85
N LYS A 105 1.64 -6.40 -4.31
CA LYS A 105 3.05 -6.02 -4.40
C LYS A 105 3.31 -5.02 -5.53
N VAL A 106 2.75 -5.26 -6.72
CA VAL A 106 2.88 -4.36 -7.89
C VAL A 106 2.31 -2.97 -7.60
N ALA A 107 1.28 -2.88 -6.77
CA ALA A 107 0.72 -1.60 -6.36
C ALA A 107 1.75 -0.63 -5.77
N GLY A 108 2.85 -1.13 -5.18
CA GLY A 108 3.96 -0.35 -4.64
C GLY A 108 4.86 0.31 -5.69
N ASP A 109 4.84 -0.15 -6.95
CA ASP A 109 5.70 0.40 -8.01
C ASP A 109 5.38 1.85 -8.34
N GLY A 110 4.08 2.20 -8.37
CA GLY A 110 3.61 3.56 -8.66
C GLY A 110 4.21 4.63 -7.74
N PRO A 111 4.05 4.53 -6.40
CA PRO A 111 4.66 5.49 -5.47
C PRO A 111 6.20 5.46 -5.50
N GLU A 112 6.85 4.34 -5.82
CA GLU A 112 8.31 4.30 -6.00
C GLU A 112 8.78 5.06 -7.25
N TYR A 113 8.07 4.93 -8.38
CA TYR A 113 8.32 5.73 -9.57
C TYR A 113 8.10 7.22 -9.30
N CYS A 114 7.09 7.54 -8.50
CA CYS A 114 6.89 8.90 -8.04
C CYS A 114 8.03 9.42 -7.18
N ALA A 115 8.48 8.65 -6.18
CA ALA A 115 9.64 9.05 -5.38
C ALA A 115 10.86 9.40 -6.25
N LYS A 116 11.15 8.60 -7.28
CA LYS A 116 12.21 8.85 -8.26
C LYS A 116 11.96 10.12 -9.08
N ALA A 117 10.71 10.38 -9.48
CA ALA A 117 10.33 11.59 -10.20
C ALA A 117 10.52 12.86 -9.35
N PHE A 118 10.12 12.83 -8.07
CA PHE A 118 10.32 13.93 -7.13
C PHE A 118 11.81 14.21 -6.91
N THR A 119 12.61 13.16 -6.67
CA THR A 119 14.07 13.30 -6.55
C THR A 119 14.69 13.91 -7.82
N ALA A 120 14.29 13.44 -9.01
CA ALA A 120 14.79 13.98 -10.28
C ALA A 120 14.39 15.45 -10.52
N ALA A 121 13.28 15.89 -9.94
CA ALA A 121 12.82 17.27 -9.99
C ALA A 121 13.43 18.17 -8.89
N ASN A 122 14.28 17.62 -8.02
CA ASN A 122 14.79 18.29 -6.81
C ASN A 122 13.67 18.79 -5.89
N ILE A 123 12.57 18.04 -5.81
CA ILE A 123 11.45 18.29 -4.90
C ILE A 123 11.50 17.24 -3.79
N GLU A 124 11.18 17.63 -2.55
CA GLU A 124 11.07 16.68 -1.45
C GLU A 124 10.01 15.60 -1.77
N ASN A 125 10.40 14.33 -1.64
CA ASN A 125 9.48 13.22 -1.86
C ASN A 125 8.42 13.20 -0.73
N PRO A 126 7.12 13.36 -1.04
CA PRO A 126 6.10 13.46 -0.01
C PRO A 126 5.97 12.15 0.77
N PRO A 127 5.68 12.21 2.09
CA PRO A 127 5.54 11.02 2.93
C PRO A 127 4.51 10.00 2.42
N ILE A 128 3.50 10.46 1.67
CA ILE A 128 2.44 9.61 1.12
C ILE A 128 2.97 8.55 0.14
N ASN A 129 4.02 8.84 -0.64
CA ASN A 129 4.65 7.84 -1.51
C ASN A 129 5.23 6.69 -0.66
N LYS A 130 5.96 7.02 0.41
CA LYS A 130 6.54 6.02 1.32
C LYS A 130 5.46 5.21 2.03
N LEU A 131 4.37 5.86 2.45
CA LEU A 131 3.24 5.19 3.09
C LEU A 131 2.59 4.20 2.14
N VAL A 132 2.25 4.60 0.92
CA VAL A 132 1.56 3.74 -0.05
C VAL A 132 2.44 2.56 -0.49
N ALA A 133 3.75 2.79 -0.68
CA ALA A 133 4.70 1.71 -0.93
C ALA A 133 4.79 0.73 0.27
N LEU A 134 4.81 1.24 1.50
CA LEU A 134 4.82 0.39 2.69
C LEU A 134 3.54 -0.45 2.82
N VAL A 135 2.35 0.14 2.66
CA VAL A 135 1.09 -0.60 2.79
C VAL A 135 0.89 -1.63 1.66
N SER A 136 1.48 -1.42 0.49
CA SER A 136 1.58 -2.44 -0.55
C SER A 136 2.36 -3.67 -0.07
N ILE A 137 3.51 -3.48 0.56
CA ILE A 137 4.31 -4.58 1.14
C ILE A 137 3.58 -5.25 2.30
N ILE A 138 2.88 -4.48 3.15
CA ILE A 138 2.05 -5.02 4.23
C ILE A 138 0.94 -5.91 3.66
N ALA A 139 0.23 -5.42 2.63
CA ALA A 139 -0.83 -6.18 1.95
C ALA A 139 -0.29 -7.48 1.35
N PHE A 140 0.85 -7.43 0.65
CA PHE A 140 1.54 -8.61 0.14
C PHE A 140 1.75 -9.67 1.22
N TYR A 141 2.34 -9.30 2.36
CA TYR A 141 2.60 -10.27 3.43
C TYR A 141 1.32 -10.79 4.08
N ALA A 142 0.29 -9.94 4.25
CA ALA A 142 -0.98 -10.37 4.81
C ALA A 142 -1.67 -11.44 3.93
N ILE A 143 -1.72 -11.21 2.61
CA ILE A 143 -2.35 -12.12 1.65
C ILE A 143 -1.55 -13.42 1.52
N ASN A 144 -0.22 -13.36 1.63
CA ASN A 144 0.65 -14.54 1.57
C ASN A 144 0.41 -15.56 2.72
N HIS A 145 -0.40 -15.22 3.74
CA HIS A 145 -0.86 -16.18 4.75
C HIS A 145 -2.18 -16.89 4.39
N LEU A 146 -2.75 -16.60 3.21
CA LEU A 146 -3.94 -17.27 2.68
C LEU A 146 -3.62 -18.52 1.84
N ASP A 147 -2.37 -18.66 1.39
CA ASP A 147 -1.84 -19.82 0.65
C ASP A 147 -1.22 -20.89 1.56
#